data_AF-A0A7L2CTC4-F1
#
_entry.id   AF-A0A7L2CTC4-F1
#
_cell.length_a   1.000
_cell.length_b   1.000
_cell.length_c   1.000
_cell.angle_alpha   90.00
_cell.angle_beta   90.00
_cell.angle_gamma   90.00
#
_symmetry.space_group_name_H-M   'P 1'
#
loop_
_entity.id
_entity.type
_entity.pdbx_description
1 polymer ?
#
loop_
_entity_poly.entity_id
_entity_poly.type
_entity_poly.pdbx_seq_one_letter_code
_entity_poly.pdbx_strand_id
1 'polypeptide(L)'
;QTYYHQLERKQAEEELLGRRNKPPKLVTPFIQKVETYDSVVRIAGSLGQVTVSTCYSPRRAIDAVHHALVEEEVGTHRLRALHRIEKLFLQLLEVEEVQQKMSLALREQQPHRQEKKTQKVESIYQALKIRACSSEEEAEDEFLQLLCVRKGKKLMARLLPHLIREQREKILLTITHHLPFLMKKDMLDE
;
A
#
# COMPACT_ATOMS: atom_id res chain seq x y z
N GLN A 1 0.16 8.94 43.33
CA GLN A 1 0.42 7.58 42.81
C GLN A 1 -0.87 6.79 42.60
N THR A 2 -1.76 6.73 43.58
CA THR A 2 -3.08 6.04 43.51
C THR A 2 -3.97 6.49 42.34
N TYR A 3 -3.95 7.77 41.99
CA TYR A 3 -4.68 8.32 40.84
C TYR A 3 -4.32 7.65 39.50
N TYR A 4 -3.03 7.43 39.24
CA TYR A 4 -2.55 6.84 37.99
C TYR A 4 -2.89 5.36 37.89
N HIS A 5 -2.77 4.62 38.99
CA HIS A 5 -3.19 3.21 39.02
C HIS A 5 -4.69 3.03 38.78
N GLN A 6 -5.54 3.95 39.24
CA GLN A 6 -6.97 3.92 38.93
C GLN A 6 -7.26 4.22 37.46
N LEU A 7 -6.46 5.10 36.83
CA LEU A 7 -6.59 5.42 35.41
C LEU A 7 -6.20 4.23 34.52
N GLU A 8 -5.09 3.57 34.82
CA GLU A 8 -4.60 2.37 34.13
C GLU A 8 -5.61 1.23 34.20
N ARG A 9 -6.20 1.01 35.40
CA ARG A 9 -7.20 -0.04 35.57
C ARG A 9 -8.47 0.20 34.76
N LYS A 10 -8.93 1.46 34.69
CA LYS A 10 -10.10 1.84 33.88
C LYS A 10 -9.85 1.68 32.39
N GLN A 11 -8.65 2.01 31.90
CA GLN A 11 -8.28 1.81 30.49
C GLN A 11 -8.24 0.31 30.13
N ALA A 12 -7.67 -0.53 31.00
CA ALA A 12 -7.64 -1.98 30.80
C ALA A 12 -9.05 -2.62 30.80
N GLU A 13 -9.95 -2.15 31.67
CA GLU A 13 -11.35 -2.60 31.69
C GLU A 13 -12.11 -2.20 30.40
N GLU A 14 -11.76 -1.06 29.78
CA GLU A 14 -12.40 -0.55 28.55
C GLU A 14 -11.89 -1.25 27.27
N GLU A 15 -10.61 -1.63 27.20
CA GLU A 15 -10.05 -2.42 26.09
C GLU A 15 -10.68 -3.82 25.97
N LEU A 16 -11.04 -4.45 27.09
CA LEU A 16 -11.72 -5.75 27.12
C LEU A 16 -13.14 -5.70 26.52
N LEU A 17 -13.78 -4.53 26.50
CA LEU A 17 -15.13 -4.31 25.96
C LEU A 17 -15.12 -4.03 24.45
N GLY A 18 -13.97 -4.08 23.78
CA GLY A 18 -13.85 -3.95 22.32
C GLY A 18 -14.23 -2.57 21.76
N ARG A 19 -14.52 -1.59 22.63
CA ARG A 19 -14.72 -0.20 22.22
C ARG A 19 -13.36 0.43 21.95
N ARG A 20 -12.94 0.48 20.67
CA ARG A 20 -11.82 1.31 20.24
C ARG A 20 -12.19 2.79 20.42
N ASN A 21 -12.03 3.30 21.62
CA ASN A 21 -12.12 4.73 21.88
C ASN A 21 -10.87 5.42 21.32
N LYS A 22 -11.06 6.61 20.76
CA LYS A 22 -9.99 7.46 20.24
C LYS A 22 -8.89 7.60 21.30
N PRO A 23 -7.60 7.54 20.93
CA PRO A 23 -6.51 7.68 21.89
C PRO A 23 -6.70 8.97 22.70
N PRO A 24 -6.53 8.94 24.04
CA PRO A 24 -6.75 10.11 24.87
C PRO A 24 -5.83 11.25 24.39
N LYS A 25 -6.42 12.43 24.17
CA LYS A 25 -5.65 13.61 23.77
C LYS A 25 -4.63 13.92 24.86
N LEU A 26 -3.35 13.93 24.50
CA LEU A 26 -2.26 14.36 25.37
C LEU A 26 -2.39 15.87 25.57
N VAL A 27 -3.07 16.29 26.63
CA VAL A 27 -3.08 17.69 27.06
C VAL A 27 -1.86 17.88 27.96
N THR A 28 -0.81 18.50 27.43
CA THR A 28 0.27 18.99 28.27
C THR A 28 -0.25 20.22 29.01
N PRO A 29 -0.20 20.26 30.36
CA PRO A 29 -0.54 21.48 31.07
C PRO A 29 0.38 22.61 30.58
N PHE A 30 -0.22 23.73 30.18
CA PHE A 30 0.54 24.92 29.83
C PHE A 30 1.13 25.49 31.12
N ILE A 31 2.42 25.23 31.34
CA ILE A 31 3.15 25.88 32.41
C ILE A 31 3.44 27.31 31.90
N GLN A 32 3.19 28.33 32.72
CA GLN A 32 3.46 29.73 32.39
C GLN A 32 4.94 30.03 32.60
N LYS A 33 5.61 30.65 31.61
CA LYS A 33 7.05 30.95 31.67
C LYS A 33 7.33 31.79 32.91
N VAL A 34 8.05 31.21 33.86
CA VAL A 34 8.64 31.98 34.97
C VAL A 34 10.03 32.40 34.48
N GLU A 35 10.31 33.70 34.48
CA GLU A 35 11.52 34.30 33.87
C GLU A 35 12.83 33.91 34.59
N THR A 36 12.74 33.30 35.77
CA THR A 36 13.88 32.97 36.63
C THR A 36 14.12 31.46 36.70
N TYR A 37 14.69 30.90 35.63
CA TYR A 37 15.46 29.66 35.75
C TYR A 37 16.89 29.96 35.34
N ASP A 38 17.84 29.69 36.24
CA ASP A 38 19.25 29.72 35.89
C ASP A 38 19.50 28.65 34.81
N SER A 39 19.86 29.10 33.61
CA SER A 39 20.00 28.25 32.43
C SER A 39 21.08 27.17 32.61
N VAL A 40 21.95 27.34 33.61
CA VAL A 40 23.07 26.47 33.92
C VAL A 40 23.16 26.28 35.44
N VAL A 41 22.95 25.05 35.91
CA VAL A 41 23.02 24.71 37.34
C VAL A 41 24.14 23.68 37.57
N ARG A 42 24.92 23.88 38.63
CA ARG A 42 25.93 22.91 39.06
C ARG A 42 25.31 21.97 40.09
N ILE A 43 24.92 20.78 39.65
CA ILE A 43 24.34 19.75 40.52
C ILE A 43 25.48 19.08 41.30
N ALA A 44 25.34 18.96 42.62
CA ALA A 44 26.36 18.31 43.42
C ALA A 44 26.58 16.85 42.95
N GLY A 45 27.83 16.49 42.66
CA GLY A 45 28.21 15.16 42.16
C GLY A 45 28.26 15.02 40.63
N SER A 46 27.89 16.04 39.84
CA SER A 46 28.10 16.02 38.39
C SER A 46 29.54 16.43 38.02
N LEU A 47 30.08 15.83 36.95
CA LEU A 47 31.43 16.12 36.44
C LEU A 47 31.56 17.53 35.80
N GLY A 48 30.44 18.25 35.65
CA GLY A 48 30.38 19.57 35.01
C GLY A 48 29.05 20.28 35.27
N GLN A 49 28.86 21.44 34.64
CA GLN A 49 27.62 22.22 34.69
C GLN A 49 26.55 21.59 33.80
N VAL A 50 25.31 21.50 34.30
CA VAL A 50 24.17 20.92 33.56
C VAL A 50 23.22 22.05 33.15
N THR A 51 22.90 22.12 31.87
CA THR A 51 21.92 23.09 31.33
C THR A 51 20.50 22.61 31.61
N VAL A 52 19.64 23.47 32.15
CA VAL A 52 18.23 23.15 32.36
C VAL A 52 17.45 23.51 31.10
N SER A 53 17.00 22.50 30.34
CA SER A 53 16.11 22.75 29.21
C SER A 53 14.70 22.97 29.74
N THR A 54 14.15 24.14 29.41
CA THR A 54 12.77 24.49 29.73
C THR A 54 11.80 23.59 28.97
N CYS A 55 10.86 22.93 29.66
CA CYS A 55 9.76 22.14 29.08
C CYS A 55 8.72 23.01 28.33
N TYR A 56 8.99 24.31 28.14
CA TYR A 56 8.03 25.34 27.74
C TYR A 56 7.80 25.44 26.22
N SER A 57 8.66 24.81 25.45
CA SER A 57 8.46 24.62 24.02
C SER A 57 8.80 23.17 23.71
N PRO A 58 7.96 22.21 24.16
CA PRO A 58 8.05 20.88 23.61
C PRO A 58 7.78 21.10 22.12
N ARG A 59 8.75 20.76 21.26
CA ARG A 59 8.51 20.76 19.82
C ARG A 59 7.16 20.06 19.63
N ARG A 60 6.20 20.68 18.94
CA ARG A 60 4.91 20.06 18.59
C ARG A 60 5.21 18.82 17.76
N ALA A 61 5.54 17.73 18.43
CA ALA A 61 5.99 16.48 17.86
C ALA A 61 4.88 15.44 17.97
N ILE A 62 3.61 15.86 18.04
CA ILE A 62 2.47 14.95 18.12
C ILE A 62 1.27 15.60 17.44
N ASP A 63 1.28 15.61 16.11
CA ASP A 63 0.07 15.67 15.30
C ASP A 63 0.23 14.78 14.05
N ALA A 64 0.75 13.56 14.27
CA ALA A 64 0.92 12.55 13.22
C ALA A 64 -0.21 11.51 13.19
N VAL A 65 -1.10 11.53 14.19
CA VAL A 65 -2.07 10.43 14.38
C VAL A 65 -3.20 10.47 13.33
N HIS A 66 -3.53 11.64 12.78
CA HIS A 66 -4.54 11.74 11.72
C HIS A 66 -3.98 11.50 10.31
N HIS A 67 -2.69 11.72 10.08
CA HIS A 67 -2.06 11.44 8.78
C HIS A 67 -1.71 9.96 8.60
N ALA A 68 -1.35 9.26 9.69
CA ALA A 68 -1.01 7.84 9.63
C ALA A 68 -2.17 6.95 9.17
N LEU A 69 -3.40 7.21 9.61
CA LEU A 69 -4.55 6.35 9.27
C LEU A 69 -4.95 6.42 7.79
N VAL A 70 -4.86 7.61 7.17
CA VAL A 70 -5.17 7.79 5.75
C VAL A 70 -4.03 7.26 4.86
N GLU A 71 -2.77 7.43 5.27
CA GLU A 71 -1.63 6.82 4.56
C GLU A 71 -1.55 5.30 4.74
N GLU A 72 -1.97 4.74 5.88
CA GLU A 72 -1.99 3.30 6.10
C GLU A 72 -2.99 2.60 5.17
N GLU A 73 -4.21 3.12 5.01
CA GLU A 73 -5.17 2.54 4.06
C GLU A 73 -4.67 2.67 2.61
N VAL A 74 -4.28 3.88 2.17
CA VAL A 74 -3.77 4.10 0.80
C VAL A 74 -2.49 3.29 0.52
N GLY A 75 -1.58 3.20 1.51
CA GLY A 75 -0.35 2.41 1.45
C GLY A 75 -0.61 0.92 1.34
N THR A 76 -1.59 0.39 2.08
CA THR A 76 -1.97 -1.03 2.02
C THR A 76 -2.63 -1.39 0.68
N HIS A 77 -3.45 -0.50 0.10
CA HIS A 77 -4.04 -0.71 -1.22
C HIS A 77 -2.97 -0.75 -2.32
N ARG A 78 -2.04 0.22 -2.32
CA ARG A 78 -0.92 0.25 -3.26
C ARG A 78 -0.02 -0.98 -3.11
N LEU A 79 0.32 -1.36 -1.88
CA LEU A 79 1.13 -2.55 -1.62
C LEU A 79 0.46 -3.83 -2.12
N ARG A 80 -0.85 -3.97 -1.93
CA ARG A 80 -1.64 -5.09 -2.44
C ARG A 80 -1.60 -5.16 -3.97
N ALA A 81 -1.77 -4.01 -4.64
CA ALA A 81 -1.68 -3.92 -6.10
C ALA A 81 -0.30 -4.36 -6.61
N LEU A 82 0.78 -3.84 -6.00
CA LEU A 82 2.15 -4.21 -6.34
C LEU A 82 2.43 -5.71 -6.12
N HIS A 83 2.04 -6.26 -4.97
CA HIS A 83 2.20 -7.68 -4.69
C HIS A 83 1.46 -8.56 -5.72
N ARG A 84 0.25 -8.15 -6.11
CA ARG A 84 -0.52 -8.83 -7.15
C ARG A 84 0.16 -8.75 -8.52
N ILE A 85 0.72 -7.59 -8.88
CA ILE A 85 1.52 -7.43 -10.11
C ILE A 85 2.69 -8.40 -10.11
N GLU A 86 3.45 -8.50 -9.02
CA GLU A 86 4.58 -9.44 -8.91
C GLU A 86 4.13 -10.88 -9.15
N LYS A 87 3.05 -11.31 -8.49
CA LYS A 87 2.52 -12.67 -8.63
C LYS A 87 2.11 -12.97 -10.07
N LEU A 88 1.38 -12.08 -10.72
CA LEU A 88 0.97 -12.24 -12.12
C LEU A 88 2.18 -12.25 -13.07
N PHE A 89 3.21 -11.46 -12.76
CA PHE A 89 4.43 -11.39 -13.58
C PHE A 89 5.19 -12.71 -13.56
N LEU A 90 5.30 -13.34 -12.39
CA LEU A 90 5.90 -14.68 -12.26
C LEU A 90 5.12 -15.71 -13.10
N GLN A 91 3.79 -15.70 -13.04
CA GLN A 91 2.97 -16.59 -13.86
C GLN A 91 3.16 -16.35 -15.37
N LEU A 92 3.28 -15.08 -15.78
CA LEU A 92 3.55 -14.72 -17.18
C LEU A 92 4.92 -15.22 -17.65
N LEU A 93 5.95 -15.11 -16.81
CA LEU A 93 7.28 -15.64 -17.14
C LEU A 93 7.25 -17.15 -17.38
N GLU A 94 6.45 -17.90 -16.62
CA GLU A 94 6.28 -19.34 -16.86
C GLU A 94 5.59 -19.63 -18.22
N VAL A 95 4.63 -18.80 -18.64
CA VAL A 95 3.97 -18.91 -19.95
C VAL A 95 4.96 -18.67 -21.08
N GLU A 96 5.78 -17.63 -20.96
CA GLU A 96 6.80 -17.29 -21.94
C GLU A 96 7.92 -18.34 -22.01
N GLU A 97 8.34 -18.89 -20.87
CA GLU A 97 9.33 -19.97 -20.82
C GLU A 97 8.79 -21.24 -21.48
N VAL A 98 7.53 -21.61 -21.23
CA VAL A 98 6.88 -22.74 -21.92
C VAL A 98 6.84 -22.49 -23.43
N GLN A 99 6.50 -21.28 -23.87
CA GLN A 99 6.50 -20.91 -25.29
C GLN A 99 7.90 -21.02 -25.92
N GLN A 100 8.94 -20.54 -25.23
CA GLN A 100 10.32 -20.64 -25.69
C GLN A 100 10.80 -22.10 -25.75
N LYS A 101 10.39 -22.93 -24.78
CA LYS A 101 10.69 -24.37 -24.80
C LYS A 101 9.90 -25.11 -25.88
N MET A 102 8.74 -24.61 -26.31
CA MET A 102 7.96 -25.19 -27.40
C MET A 102 8.58 -24.93 -28.77
N SER A 103 9.18 -23.76 -29.00
CA SER A 103 9.86 -23.47 -30.27
C SER A 103 11.10 -24.35 -30.50
N LEU A 104 11.67 -24.93 -29.43
CA LEU A 104 12.84 -25.82 -29.47
C LEU A 104 12.48 -27.32 -29.39
N ALA A 105 11.23 -27.68 -29.11
CA ALA A 105 10.84 -29.06 -28.80
C ALA A 105 10.31 -29.86 -30.01
N LEU A 106 10.54 -31.18 -29.97
CA LEU A 106 10.05 -32.17 -30.93
C LEU A 106 8.51 -32.20 -31.01
N ARG A 107 7.95 -32.42 -32.20
CA ARG A 107 6.51 -32.29 -32.53
C ARG A 107 5.56 -33.07 -31.60
N GLU A 108 6.00 -34.20 -31.05
CA GLU A 108 5.16 -35.12 -30.28
C GLU A 108 4.77 -34.60 -28.88
N GLN A 109 5.58 -33.75 -28.24
CA GLN A 109 5.26 -33.17 -26.93
C GLN A 109 4.52 -31.83 -27.00
N GLN A 110 4.29 -31.30 -28.21
CA GLN A 110 3.66 -30.00 -28.39
C GLN A 110 2.21 -29.89 -27.88
N PRO A 111 1.28 -30.86 -28.07
CA PRO A 111 -0.11 -30.66 -27.69
C PRO A 111 -0.29 -30.51 -26.17
N HIS A 112 0.39 -31.34 -25.38
CA HIS A 112 0.31 -31.27 -23.92
C HIS A 112 0.94 -29.98 -23.34
N ARG A 113 2.03 -29.49 -23.93
CA ARG A 113 2.64 -28.21 -23.52
C ARG A 113 1.78 -27.01 -23.91
N GLN A 114 1.13 -27.08 -25.07
CA GLN A 114 0.20 -26.05 -25.53
C GLN A 114 -0.98 -25.93 -24.57
N GLU A 115 -1.58 -27.07 -24.19
CA GLU A 115 -2.72 -27.09 -23.27
C GLU A 115 -2.38 -26.44 -21.92
N LYS A 116 -1.24 -26.84 -21.33
CA LYS A 116 -0.70 -26.24 -20.10
C LYS A 116 -0.49 -24.73 -20.22
N LYS A 117 0.01 -24.27 -21.37
CA LYS A 117 0.19 -22.84 -21.64
C LYS A 117 -1.15 -22.11 -21.65
N THR A 118 -2.14 -22.61 -22.40
CA THR A 118 -3.49 -22.01 -22.45
C THR A 118 -4.15 -21.97 -21.06
N GLN A 119 -4.02 -23.03 -20.27
CA GLN A 119 -4.59 -23.05 -18.91
C GLN A 119 -3.96 -21.99 -18.01
N LYS A 120 -2.63 -21.79 -18.10
CA LYS A 120 -1.94 -20.73 -17.34
C LYS A 120 -2.35 -19.34 -17.79
N VAL A 121 -2.44 -19.11 -19.10
CA VAL A 121 -2.91 -17.83 -19.66
C VAL A 121 -4.33 -17.52 -19.17
N GLU A 122 -5.22 -18.51 -19.19
CA GLU A 122 -6.58 -18.38 -18.69
C GLU A 122 -6.61 -18.04 -17.19
N SER A 123 -5.77 -18.70 -16.39
CA SER A 123 -5.62 -18.40 -14.97
C SER A 123 -5.16 -16.96 -14.72
N ILE A 124 -4.19 -16.48 -15.50
CA ILE A 124 -3.72 -15.08 -15.42
C ILE A 124 -4.88 -14.13 -15.77
N TYR A 125 -5.61 -14.40 -16.86
CA TYR A 125 -6.72 -13.56 -17.30
C TYR A 125 -7.83 -13.46 -16.23
N GLN A 126 -8.23 -14.58 -15.64
CA GLN A 126 -9.21 -14.59 -14.54
C GLN A 126 -8.69 -13.82 -13.32
N ALA A 127 -7.40 -13.97 -13.01
CA ALA A 127 -6.76 -13.28 -11.89
C ALA A 127 -6.67 -11.76 -12.09
N LEU A 128 -6.82 -11.22 -13.30
CA LEU A 128 -6.92 -9.78 -13.56
C LEU A 128 -8.24 -9.17 -13.07
N LYS A 129 -9.29 -9.99 -12.87
CA LYS A 129 -10.62 -9.56 -12.39
C LYS A 129 -11.18 -8.35 -13.15
N ILE A 130 -11.14 -8.40 -14.48
CA ILE A 130 -11.62 -7.32 -15.34
C ILE A 130 -13.15 -7.21 -15.20
N ARG A 131 -13.60 -6.17 -14.50
CA ARG A 131 -15.02 -5.85 -14.30
C ARG A 131 -15.39 -4.56 -15.03
N ALA A 132 -16.67 -4.42 -15.35
CA ALA A 132 -17.23 -3.13 -15.72
C ALA A 132 -17.34 -2.29 -14.44
N CYS A 133 -16.73 -1.12 -14.44
CA CYS A 133 -16.64 -0.24 -13.29
C CYS A 133 -17.20 1.13 -13.69
N SER A 134 -17.91 1.81 -12.79
CA SER A 134 -18.36 3.19 -13.01
C SER A 134 -17.18 4.17 -12.84
N SER A 135 -17.34 5.43 -13.25
CA SER A 135 -16.29 6.45 -13.08
C SER A 135 -15.96 6.74 -11.61
N GLU A 136 -16.92 6.53 -10.69
CA GLU A 136 -16.73 6.78 -9.26
C GLU A 136 -15.87 5.71 -8.59
N GLU A 137 -15.87 4.49 -9.12
CA GLU A 137 -15.18 3.33 -8.55
C GLU A 137 -13.78 3.07 -9.16
N GLU A 138 -13.32 3.90 -10.11
CA GLU A 138 -12.08 3.68 -10.87
C GLU A 138 -10.82 3.60 -9.98
N ALA A 139 -10.82 4.35 -8.86
CA ALA A 139 -9.71 4.38 -7.91
C ALA A 139 -9.60 3.09 -7.07
N GLU A 140 -10.68 2.32 -6.97
CA GLU A 140 -10.74 1.08 -6.20
C GLU A 140 -10.61 -0.16 -7.09
N ASP A 141 -10.81 0.00 -8.40
CA ASP A 141 -10.78 -1.09 -9.34
C ASP A 141 -9.40 -1.76 -9.44
N GLU A 142 -9.38 -3.05 -9.10
CA GLU A 142 -8.19 -3.89 -9.05
C GLU A 142 -7.44 -3.99 -10.40
N PHE A 143 -8.13 -3.90 -11.53
CA PHE A 143 -7.52 -3.95 -12.86
C PHE A 143 -6.97 -2.59 -13.27
N LEU A 144 -7.71 -1.49 -13.01
CA LEU A 144 -7.24 -0.14 -13.30
C LEU A 144 -6.05 0.24 -12.41
N GLN A 145 -6.05 -0.12 -11.12
CA GLN A 145 -4.90 0.10 -10.23
C GLN A 145 -3.64 -0.63 -10.72
N LEU A 146 -3.79 -1.78 -11.39
CA LEU A 146 -2.67 -2.46 -12.03
C LEU A 146 -2.10 -1.64 -13.19
N LEU A 147 -2.97 -1.02 -14.00
CA LEU A 147 -2.57 -0.18 -15.13
C LEU A 147 -1.95 1.16 -14.72
N CYS A 148 -2.26 1.68 -13.53
CA CYS A 148 -1.63 2.87 -12.97
C CYS A 148 -0.17 2.67 -12.57
N VAL A 149 0.38 1.45 -12.67
CA VAL A 149 1.79 1.16 -12.31
C VAL A 149 2.57 0.79 -13.57
N ARG A 150 3.74 1.40 -13.77
CA ARG A 150 4.63 1.11 -14.91
C ARG A 150 4.89 -0.39 -15.15
N LYS A 151 5.10 -1.18 -14.09
CA LYS A 151 5.30 -2.63 -14.20
C LYS A 151 4.03 -3.37 -14.62
N GLY A 152 2.86 -2.93 -14.17
CA GLY A 152 1.58 -3.49 -14.59
C GLY A 152 1.28 -3.24 -16.06
N LYS A 153 1.59 -2.05 -16.59
CA LYS A 153 1.51 -1.76 -18.04
C LYS A 153 2.41 -2.69 -18.86
N LYS A 154 3.67 -2.89 -18.42
CA LYS A 154 4.60 -3.83 -19.06
C LYS A 154 4.08 -5.27 -19.03
N LEU A 155 3.47 -5.68 -17.93
CA LEU A 155 2.83 -6.99 -17.79
C LEU A 155 1.69 -7.15 -18.79
N MET A 156 0.84 -6.14 -18.95
CA MET A 156 -0.26 -6.15 -19.92
C MET A 156 0.24 -6.20 -21.37
N ALA A 157 1.22 -5.36 -21.72
CA ALA A 157 1.80 -5.35 -23.06
C ALA A 157 2.38 -6.72 -23.47
N ARG A 158 2.99 -7.43 -22.52
CA ARG A 158 3.54 -8.79 -22.73
C ARG A 158 2.49 -9.90 -22.68
N LEU A 159 1.43 -9.74 -21.90
CA LEU A 159 0.35 -10.72 -21.81
C LEU A 159 -0.54 -10.71 -23.08
N LEU A 160 -0.82 -9.53 -23.64
CA LEU A 160 -1.75 -9.35 -24.77
C LEU A 160 -1.52 -10.33 -25.94
N PRO A 161 -0.28 -10.57 -26.43
CA PRO A 161 -0.02 -11.53 -27.51
C PRO A 161 -0.40 -12.98 -27.19
N HIS A 162 -0.51 -13.35 -25.91
CA HIS A 162 -0.84 -14.71 -25.48
C HIS A 162 -2.34 -14.94 -25.32
N LEU A 163 -3.13 -13.89 -25.24
CA LEU A 163 -4.58 -13.96 -25.01
C LEU A 163 -5.35 -14.26 -26.29
N ILE A 164 -6.49 -14.94 -26.14
CA ILE A 164 -7.43 -15.13 -27.24
C ILE A 164 -8.05 -13.80 -27.67
N ARG A 165 -8.63 -13.77 -28.87
CA ARG A 165 -9.18 -12.54 -29.47
C ARG A 165 -10.22 -11.86 -28.55
N GLU A 166 -11.18 -12.62 -28.03
CA GLU A 166 -12.25 -12.09 -27.18
C GLU A 166 -11.72 -11.43 -25.90
N GLN A 167 -10.71 -12.03 -25.27
CA GLN A 167 -10.07 -11.48 -24.06
C GLN A 167 -9.33 -10.17 -24.36
N ARG A 168 -8.63 -10.11 -25.50
CA ARG A 168 -7.97 -8.87 -25.94
C ARG A 168 -8.97 -7.76 -26.21
N GLU A 169 -10.05 -8.06 -26.92
CA GLU A 169 -11.10 -7.08 -27.21
C GLU A 169 -11.73 -6.55 -25.93
N LYS A 170 -12.04 -7.43 -24.96
CA LYS A 170 -12.57 -7.01 -23.64
C LYS A 170 -11.59 -6.09 -22.90
N ILE A 171 -10.31 -6.46 -22.82
CA ILE A 171 -9.27 -5.65 -22.18
C ILE A 171 -9.17 -4.27 -22.84
N LEU A 172 -9.08 -4.24 -24.17
CA LEU A 172 -8.96 -3.00 -24.92
C LEU A 172 -10.19 -2.11 -24.70
N LEU A 173 -11.39 -2.68 -24.71
CA LEU A 173 -12.64 -1.94 -24.47
C LEU A 173 -12.70 -1.37 -23.05
N THR A 174 -12.23 -2.10 -22.04
CA THR A 174 -12.13 -1.59 -20.67
C THR A 174 -11.10 -0.46 -20.58
N ILE A 175 -9.92 -0.62 -21.19
CA ILE A 175 -8.87 0.41 -21.19
C ILE A 175 -9.35 1.68 -21.91
N THR A 176 -10.01 1.56 -23.05
CA THR A 176 -10.50 2.73 -23.81
C THR A 176 -11.60 3.47 -23.06
N HIS A 177 -12.51 2.74 -22.40
CA HIS A 177 -13.56 3.33 -21.57
C HIS A 177 -12.98 4.17 -20.41
N HIS A 178 -11.91 3.68 -19.77
CA HIS A 178 -11.28 4.33 -18.62
C HIS A 178 -10.01 5.12 -18.97
N LEU A 179 -9.79 5.41 -20.25
CA LEU A 179 -8.59 6.10 -20.73
C LEU A 179 -8.38 7.48 -20.07
N PRO A 180 -9.41 8.33 -19.87
CA PRO A 180 -9.23 9.63 -19.23
C PRO A 180 -8.68 9.52 -17.79
N PHE A 181 -9.11 8.50 -17.05
CA PHE A 181 -8.62 8.22 -15.70
C PHE A 181 -7.15 7.78 -15.71
N LEU A 182 -6.83 6.82 -16.58
CA LEU A 182 -5.47 6.29 -16.71
C LEU A 182 -4.47 7.38 -17.14
N MET A 183 -4.84 8.24 -18.10
CA MET A 183 -3.97 9.34 -18.55
C MET A 183 -3.69 10.36 -17.44
N LYS A 184 -4.67 10.69 -16.59
CA LYS A 184 -4.46 11.57 -15.43
C LYS A 184 -3.46 10.99 -14.44
N LYS A 185 -3.46 9.67 -14.24
CA LYS A 185 -2.52 8.98 -13.35
C LYS A 185 -1.13 8.83 -13.96
N ASP A 186 -1.03 8.68 -15.27
CA ASP A 186 0.24 8.54 -15.98
C ASP A 186 1.10 9.81 -15.96
N MET A 187 0.49 11.00 -15.90
CA MET A 187 1.23 12.27 -15.82
C MET A 187 2.10 12.43 -14.55
N LEU A 188 1.90 11.57 -13.55
CA LEU A 188 2.68 11.57 -12.29
C LEU A 188 3.85 10.56 -12.33
N ASP A 189 3.89 9.70 -13.33
CA ASP A 189 4.82 8.56 -13.47
C ASP A 189 5.93 8.81 -14.52
N GLU A 190 5.84 9.91 -15.29
CA GLU A 190 6.92 10.44 -16.18
C GLU A 190 7.85 11.40 -15.44
#